data_AF-A0A150WLU8-F1
#
_entry.id   AF-A0A150WLU8-F1
#
_cell.length_a   1.000
_cell.length_b   1.000
_cell.length_c   1.000
_cell.angle_alpha   90.00
_cell.angle_beta   90.00
_cell.angle_gamma   90.00
#
_symmetry.space_group_name_H-M   'P 1'
#
loop_
_entity.id
_entity.type
_entity.pdbx_description
1 polymer ?
#
loop_
_entity_poly.entity_id
_entity_poly.type
_entity_poly.pdbx_seq_one_letter_code
_entity_poly.pdbx_strand_id
1 'polypeptide(L)'
;MSTHKILDFGTGTHWAFRFLQSLAQKKGLDWVFEHHDEFSMQALGGATAAFVDPLKSPTILPLFHVVPTQVRAVEILDSLFSDHGGWYPRLLIHEVLRRVFVAEARDLDIRAPAFVIGDGPLCRVAAAVIAEMGVSEIFLVGERADLEIQKKILSRSQLGIAFHVLAVEELTMQATSAGIVVNTADLSSQKALLTDLSYFNFMKQSGFALDLSSVMESNTLLDEARRADLRVLPYTLVMKSLMRLWLERLGADDLITDEEIVQLWSDFLKENPSSV
;
A
#
# COMPACT_ATOMS: atom_id res chain seq x y z
N MET A 1 -2.50 25.74 -17.72
CA MET A 1 -2.04 24.49 -17.09
C MET A 1 -1.14 24.87 -15.95
N SER A 2 -1.38 24.33 -14.75
CA SER A 2 -0.49 24.53 -13.60
C SER A 2 0.77 23.68 -13.79
N THR A 3 1.94 24.31 -13.68
CA THR A 3 3.21 23.60 -13.58
C THR A 3 3.30 22.99 -12.19
N HIS A 4 3.45 21.67 -12.09
CA HIS A 4 3.57 20.96 -10.83
C HIS A 4 5.02 20.53 -10.61
N LYS A 5 5.56 20.79 -9.41
CA LYS A 5 6.85 20.22 -8.98
C LYS A 5 6.59 19.12 -7.97
N ILE A 6 7.01 17.90 -8.29
CA ILE A 6 6.78 16.69 -7.52
C ILE A 6 8.12 16.15 -7.04
N LEU A 7 8.20 15.89 -5.74
CA LEU A 7 9.41 15.37 -5.10
C LEU A 7 9.27 13.89 -4.76
N ASP A 8 10.39 13.20 -4.62
CA ASP A 8 10.47 11.85 -4.07
C ASP A 8 11.54 11.80 -2.97
N PHE A 9 11.16 11.33 -1.79
CA PHE A 9 12.06 11.18 -0.64
C PHE A 9 12.19 9.71 -0.23
N GLY A 10 13.21 9.00 -0.73
CA GLY A 10 13.41 7.56 -0.53
C GLY A 10 14.84 7.12 -0.79
N THR A 11 15.26 5.91 -0.40
CA THR A 11 16.61 5.36 -0.66
C THR A 11 16.78 4.85 -2.10
N GLY A 12 16.12 5.50 -3.04
CA GLY A 12 15.87 5.03 -4.41
C GLY A 12 14.52 5.54 -4.90
N THR A 13 14.31 5.50 -6.22
CA THR A 13 13.14 6.12 -6.82
C THR A 13 11.90 5.23 -6.72
N HIS A 14 10.88 5.71 -6.00
CA HIS A 14 9.64 4.95 -5.81
C HIS A 14 8.99 4.63 -7.18
N TRP A 15 8.48 3.40 -7.38
CA TRP A 15 7.90 2.99 -8.66
C TRP A 15 6.73 3.91 -9.08
N ALA A 16 5.89 4.32 -8.11
CA ALA A 16 4.75 5.19 -8.37
C ALA A 16 5.18 6.60 -8.82
N PHE A 17 6.32 7.10 -8.31
CA PHE A 17 6.89 8.36 -8.75
C PHE A 17 7.38 8.27 -10.20
N ARG A 18 8.12 7.21 -10.54
CA ARG A 18 8.58 6.95 -11.92
C ARG A 18 7.42 6.74 -12.88
N PHE A 19 6.37 6.07 -12.44
CA PHE A 19 5.18 5.90 -13.27
C PHE A 19 4.48 7.23 -13.50
N LEU A 20 4.29 8.05 -12.47
CA LEU A 20 3.71 9.38 -12.60
C LEU A 20 4.53 10.29 -13.53
N GLN A 21 5.86 10.17 -13.47
CA GLN A 21 6.79 10.85 -14.40
C GLN A 21 6.60 10.40 -15.85
N SER A 22 6.57 9.09 -16.10
CA SER A 22 6.32 8.54 -17.44
C SER A 22 4.96 8.97 -17.99
N LEU A 23 3.93 8.93 -17.14
CA LEU A 23 2.58 9.38 -17.48
C LEU A 23 2.56 10.87 -17.84
N ALA A 24 3.20 11.73 -17.05
CA ALA A 24 3.28 13.16 -17.34
C ALA A 24 4.00 13.43 -18.67
N GLN A 25 5.10 12.73 -18.93
CA GLN A 25 5.84 12.84 -20.19
C GLN A 25 4.99 12.40 -21.39
N LYS A 26 4.34 11.23 -21.32
CA LYS A 26 3.49 10.69 -22.39
C LYS A 26 2.26 11.57 -22.66
N LYS A 27 1.79 12.32 -21.66
CA LYS A 27 0.65 13.26 -21.76
C LYS A 27 1.05 14.70 -22.05
N GLY A 28 2.35 14.99 -22.17
CA GLY A 28 2.85 16.35 -22.43
C GLY A 28 2.53 17.33 -21.29
N LEU A 29 2.46 16.84 -20.05
CA LEU A 29 2.23 17.68 -18.87
C LEU A 29 3.54 18.36 -18.46
N ASP A 30 3.49 19.66 -18.23
CA ASP A 30 4.63 20.48 -17.81
C ASP A 30 4.91 20.30 -16.30
N TRP A 31 5.31 19.09 -15.92
CA TRP A 31 5.60 18.71 -14.53
C TRP A 31 7.09 18.49 -14.33
N VAL A 32 7.60 18.93 -13.19
CA VAL A 32 9.00 18.81 -12.79
C VAL A 32 9.11 17.74 -11.71
N PHE A 33 10.04 16.80 -11.88
CA PHE A 33 10.26 15.68 -10.98
C PHE A 33 11.68 15.74 -10.40
N GLU A 34 11.82 15.70 -9.07
CA GLU A 34 13.11 15.71 -8.38
C GLU A 34 13.15 14.61 -7.30
N HIS A 35 14.25 13.86 -7.26
CA HIS A 35 14.47 12.81 -6.26
C HIS A 35 15.52 13.26 -5.25
N HIS A 36 15.29 12.91 -3.98
CA HIS A 36 16.16 13.21 -2.85
C HIS A 36 16.29 11.99 -1.92
N ASP A 37 17.52 11.59 -1.62
CA ASP A 37 17.79 10.50 -0.69
C ASP A 37 17.38 10.84 0.75
N GLU A 38 17.39 12.12 1.11
CA GLU A 38 17.10 12.61 2.46
C GLU A 38 15.94 13.61 2.45
N PHE A 39 15.10 13.54 3.50
CA PHE A 39 14.00 14.48 3.66
C PHE A 39 14.50 15.84 4.14
N SER A 40 14.03 16.91 3.49
CA SER A 40 14.30 18.28 3.92
C SER A 40 13.07 19.18 3.72
N MET A 41 12.67 19.88 4.77
CA MET A 41 11.60 20.89 4.69
C MET A 41 11.94 22.02 3.72
N GLN A 42 13.24 22.30 3.49
CA GLN A 42 13.66 23.33 2.52
C GLN A 42 13.45 22.86 1.08
N ALA A 43 13.63 21.57 0.80
CA ALA A 43 13.41 21.00 -0.52
C ALA A 43 11.95 21.09 -0.96
N LEU A 44 11.01 21.11 0.00
CA LEU A 44 9.58 21.34 -0.25
C LEU A 44 9.27 22.73 -0.82
N GLY A 45 10.21 23.68 -0.79
CA GLY A 45 10.02 25.02 -1.34
C GLY A 45 9.67 25.01 -2.83
N GLY A 46 8.47 25.51 -3.17
CA GLY A 46 7.98 25.56 -4.55
C GLY A 46 7.47 24.22 -5.12
N ALA A 47 7.52 23.13 -4.34
CA ALA A 47 6.89 21.87 -4.71
C ALA A 47 5.38 21.89 -4.44
N THR A 48 4.64 21.10 -5.20
CA THR A 48 3.19 20.89 -5.00
C THR A 48 2.94 19.65 -4.14
N ALA A 49 3.73 18.60 -4.34
CA ALA A 49 3.55 17.33 -3.67
C ALA A 49 4.88 16.58 -3.53
N ALA A 50 4.93 15.61 -2.62
CA ALA A 50 6.06 14.72 -2.47
C ALA A 50 5.62 13.29 -2.15
N PHE A 51 6.28 12.32 -2.75
CA PHE A 51 6.29 10.93 -2.29
C PHE A 51 7.25 10.81 -1.11
N VAL A 52 6.88 10.01 -0.13
CA VAL A 52 7.71 9.75 1.05
C VAL A 52 7.74 8.26 1.30
N ASP A 53 8.95 7.71 1.45
CA ASP A 53 9.13 6.34 1.92
C ASP A 53 8.48 6.17 3.31
N PRO A 54 7.50 5.26 3.48
CA PRO A 54 6.86 4.99 4.77
C PRO A 54 7.84 4.74 5.92
N LEU A 55 9.03 4.19 5.66
CA LEU A 55 10.07 3.94 6.67
C LEU A 55 10.61 5.23 7.29
N LYS A 56 10.51 6.37 6.61
CA LYS A 56 10.94 7.69 7.11
C LYS A 56 9.88 8.38 7.97
N SER A 57 8.69 7.80 8.11
CA SER A 57 7.60 8.40 8.90
C SER A 57 7.99 8.80 10.33
N PRO A 58 8.75 8.00 11.11
CA PRO A 58 9.11 8.36 12.48
C PRO A 58 9.96 9.63 12.59
N THR A 59 10.76 9.95 11.58
CA THR A 59 11.60 11.16 11.56
C THR A 59 10.87 12.37 10.98
N ILE A 60 9.96 12.13 10.03
CA ILE A 60 9.24 13.18 9.31
C ILE A 60 8.01 13.69 10.06
N LEU A 61 7.18 12.79 10.61
CA LEU A 61 5.92 13.18 11.27
C LEU A 61 6.09 14.20 12.40
N PRO A 62 7.11 14.14 13.26
CA PRO A 62 7.31 15.14 14.32
C PRO A 62 7.53 16.57 13.82
N LEU A 63 7.86 16.75 12.54
CA LEU A 63 8.06 18.07 11.91
C LEU A 63 6.75 18.79 11.56
N PHE A 64 5.61 18.09 11.63
CA PHE A 64 4.30 18.62 11.25
C PHE A 64 3.43 18.89 12.48
N HIS A 65 2.91 20.12 12.57
CA HIS A 65 1.97 20.49 13.63
C HIS A 65 0.59 19.84 13.46
N VAL A 66 0.14 19.66 12.21
CA VAL A 66 -1.16 19.11 11.88
C VAL A 66 -0.96 17.79 11.16
N VAL A 67 -1.40 16.72 11.81
CA VAL A 67 -1.33 15.34 11.29
C VAL A 67 -2.73 14.77 11.24
N PRO A 68 -3.24 14.38 10.05
CA PRO A 68 -4.57 13.79 9.92
C PRO A 68 -4.75 12.55 10.79
N THR A 69 -6.00 12.28 11.19
CA THR A 69 -6.32 11.16 12.08
C THR A 69 -5.81 9.83 11.57
N GLN A 70 -5.97 9.51 10.28
CA GLN A 70 -5.48 8.25 9.71
C GLN A 70 -3.95 8.12 9.84
N VAL A 71 -3.21 9.17 9.49
CA VAL A 71 -1.74 9.22 9.59
C VAL A 71 -1.30 9.07 11.05
N ARG A 72 -2.00 9.74 11.98
CA ARG A 72 -1.72 9.67 13.41
C ARG A 72 -2.03 8.30 14.01
N ALA A 73 -3.12 7.67 13.58
CA ALA A 73 -3.59 6.40 14.11
C ALA A 73 -2.63 5.25 13.80
N VAL A 74 -2.00 5.28 12.63
CA VAL A 74 -1.04 4.27 12.20
C VAL A 74 0.41 4.75 12.23
N GLU A 75 0.68 6.02 12.52
CA GLU A 75 2.03 6.61 12.56
C GLU A 75 2.83 6.41 11.25
N ILE A 76 2.15 6.55 10.10
CA ILE A 76 2.73 6.43 8.75
C ILE A 76 2.21 7.54 7.85
N LEU A 77 3.11 8.14 7.07
CA LEU A 77 2.78 8.85 5.84
C LEU A 77 3.43 8.16 4.63
N ASP A 78 2.85 8.35 3.45
CA ASP A 78 3.46 7.97 2.17
C ASP A 78 3.56 9.17 1.21
N SER A 79 3.00 10.31 1.61
CA SER A 79 2.88 11.46 0.74
C SER A 79 2.69 12.75 1.54
N LEU A 80 3.06 13.85 0.88
CA LEU A 80 2.89 15.21 1.35
C LEU A 80 2.26 16.04 0.24
N PHE A 81 1.31 16.89 0.58
CA PHE A 81 0.69 17.83 -0.36
C PHE A 81 0.72 19.24 0.22
N SER A 82 1.05 20.19 -0.65
CA SER A 82 0.93 21.61 -0.37
C SER A 82 -0.52 22.03 -0.58
N ASP A 83 -1.16 22.53 0.47
CA ASP A 83 -2.53 23.02 0.43
C ASP A 83 -2.66 24.29 1.27
N HIS A 84 -3.38 25.31 0.78
CA HIS A 84 -3.60 26.58 1.49
C HIS A 84 -2.35 27.20 2.18
N GLY A 85 -1.17 27.06 1.57
CA GLY A 85 0.09 27.61 2.09
C GLY A 85 0.78 26.78 3.18
N GLY A 86 0.30 25.56 3.45
CA GLY A 86 0.91 24.61 4.39
C GLY A 86 1.13 23.24 3.75
N TRP A 87 2.05 22.46 4.34
CA TRP A 87 2.29 21.08 3.95
C TRP A 87 1.57 20.13 4.88
N TYR A 88 0.85 19.17 4.30
CA TYR A 88 0.12 18.19 5.09
C TYR A 88 0.53 16.77 4.76
N PRO A 89 0.88 15.96 5.79
CA PRO A 89 1.11 14.54 5.61
C PRO A 89 -0.19 13.84 5.23
N ARG A 90 -0.07 12.87 4.33
CA ARG A 90 -1.14 12.02 3.86
C ARG A 90 -0.66 10.57 3.84
N LEU A 91 -1.63 9.68 3.88
CA LEU A 91 -1.43 8.25 3.75
C LEU A 91 -2.40 7.76 2.68
N LEU A 92 -2.00 7.90 1.42
CA LEU A 92 -2.84 7.59 0.28
C LEU A 92 -3.06 6.09 0.14
N ILE A 93 -2.07 5.24 0.43
CA ILE A 93 -2.21 3.79 0.35
C ILE A 93 -3.32 3.26 1.27
N HIS A 94 -3.54 3.90 2.42
CA HIS A 94 -4.70 3.60 3.28
C HIS A 94 -6.03 3.87 2.52
N GLU A 95 -6.17 5.05 1.91
CA GLU A 95 -7.35 5.42 1.13
C GLU A 95 -7.54 4.50 -0.09
N VAL A 96 -6.45 4.14 -0.77
CA VAL A 96 -6.43 3.19 -1.90
C VAL A 96 -6.98 1.84 -1.48
N LEU A 97 -6.41 1.23 -0.44
CA LEU A 97 -6.83 -0.09 0.01
C LEU A 97 -8.30 -0.08 0.42
N ARG A 98 -8.74 0.97 1.10
CA ARG A 98 -10.15 1.15 1.46
C ARG A 98 -11.04 1.24 0.21
N ARG A 99 -10.67 2.04 -0.79
CA ARG A 99 -11.42 2.15 -2.07
C ARG A 99 -11.50 0.79 -2.77
N VAL A 100 -10.38 0.06 -2.86
CA VAL A 100 -10.30 -1.27 -3.49
C VAL A 100 -11.17 -2.29 -2.75
N PHE A 101 -11.05 -2.42 -1.43
CA PHE A 101 -11.84 -3.41 -0.68
C PHE A 101 -13.34 -3.09 -0.69
N VAL A 102 -13.74 -1.83 -0.58
CA VAL A 102 -15.15 -1.45 -0.67
C VAL A 102 -15.73 -1.72 -2.06
N ALA A 103 -14.95 -1.50 -3.12
CA ALA A 103 -15.41 -1.72 -4.49
C ALA A 103 -15.50 -3.21 -4.82
N GLU A 104 -14.45 -3.98 -4.50
CA GLU A 104 -14.19 -5.32 -5.04
C GLU A 104 -14.42 -6.46 -4.04
N ALA A 105 -14.39 -6.18 -2.74
CA ALA A 105 -14.55 -7.16 -1.66
C ALA A 105 -15.84 -6.94 -0.85
N ARG A 106 -16.94 -6.62 -1.54
CA ARG A 106 -18.24 -6.26 -0.92
C ARG A 106 -18.85 -7.34 -0.04
N ASP A 107 -18.55 -8.59 -0.32
CA ASP A 107 -19.04 -9.77 0.40
C ASP A 107 -17.92 -10.44 1.23
N LEU A 108 -16.88 -9.68 1.58
CA LEU A 108 -15.89 -10.11 2.56
C LEU A 108 -16.60 -10.53 3.87
N ASP A 109 -16.37 -11.76 4.31
CA ASP A 109 -16.91 -12.27 5.57
C ASP A 109 -16.14 -11.67 6.75
N ILE A 110 -16.60 -10.53 7.24
CA ILE A 110 -15.93 -9.78 8.32
C ILE A 110 -15.89 -10.52 9.67
N ARG A 111 -16.60 -11.65 9.78
CA ARG A 111 -16.58 -12.53 10.96
C ARG A 111 -15.43 -13.54 10.91
N ALA A 112 -14.91 -13.81 9.72
CA ALA A 112 -13.70 -14.59 9.56
C ALA A 112 -12.49 -13.68 9.84
N PRO A 113 -11.39 -14.20 10.40
CA PRO A 113 -10.23 -13.38 10.64
C PRO A 113 -9.54 -12.99 9.32
N ALA A 114 -8.58 -12.08 9.43
CA ALA A 114 -7.70 -11.70 8.35
C ALA A 114 -6.24 -12.07 8.64
N PHE A 115 -5.47 -12.38 7.60
CA PHE A 115 -4.03 -12.49 7.66
C PHE A 115 -3.38 -11.31 6.92
N VAL A 116 -2.40 -10.67 7.57
CA VAL A 116 -1.54 -9.66 6.94
C VAL A 116 -0.10 -10.11 7.06
N ILE A 117 0.53 -10.36 5.93
CA ILE A 117 1.88 -10.91 5.85
C ILE A 117 2.89 -9.79 5.64
N GLY A 118 3.96 -9.81 6.42
CA GLY A 118 5.03 -8.81 6.44
C GLY A 118 5.10 -8.05 7.75
N ASP A 119 6.24 -7.44 8.00
CA ASP A 119 6.67 -6.82 9.25
C ASP A 119 6.83 -5.29 9.17
N GLY A 120 6.85 -4.76 7.95
CA GLY A 120 7.05 -3.34 7.68
C GLY A 120 5.81 -2.45 7.89
N PRO A 121 5.96 -1.13 7.62
CA PRO A 121 4.89 -0.15 7.77
C PRO A 121 3.62 -0.50 6.97
N LEU A 122 3.76 -1.09 5.78
CA LEU A 122 2.60 -1.45 4.95
C LEU A 122 1.72 -2.52 5.59
N CYS A 123 2.29 -3.47 6.33
CA CYS A 123 1.51 -4.45 7.11
C CYS A 123 0.57 -3.73 8.09
N ARG A 124 1.09 -2.73 8.80
CA ARG A 124 0.30 -1.90 9.71
C ARG A 124 -0.80 -1.12 8.99
N VAL A 125 -0.54 -0.58 7.80
CA VAL A 125 -1.59 0.12 7.03
C VAL A 125 -2.68 -0.85 6.57
N ALA A 126 -2.30 -2.00 6.00
CA ALA A 126 -3.25 -3.00 5.55
C ALA A 126 -4.13 -3.52 6.70
N ALA A 127 -3.52 -3.83 7.84
CA ALA A 127 -4.24 -4.26 9.04
C ALA A 127 -5.22 -3.20 9.56
N ALA A 128 -4.83 -1.92 9.54
CA ALA A 128 -5.72 -0.83 9.93
C ALA A 128 -6.93 -0.69 9.00
N VAL A 129 -6.73 -0.81 7.68
CA VAL A 129 -7.82 -0.75 6.71
C VAL A 129 -8.76 -1.96 6.88
N ILE A 130 -8.21 -3.15 7.09
CA ILE A 130 -9.01 -4.37 7.33
C ILE A 130 -9.84 -4.25 8.62
N ALA A 131 -9.27 -3.67 9.68
CA ALA A 131 -10.00 -3.34 10.90
C ALA A 131 -11.16 -2.38 10.63
N GLU A 132 -10.94 -1.34 9.82
CA GLU A 132 -11.98 -0.39 9.41
C GLU A 132 -13.08 -1.03 8.54
N MET A 133 -12.77 -2.12 7.83
CA MET A 133 -13.76 -2.93 7.12
C MET A 133 -14.64 -3.76 8.06
N GLY A 134 -14.32 -3.81 9.36
CA GLY A 134 -15.11 -4.48 10.40
C GLY A 134 -14.61 -5.86 10.82
N VAL A 135 -13.42 -6.29 10.35
CA VAL A 135 -12.82 -7.56 10.78
C VAL A 135 -12.29 -7.42 12.20
N SER A 136 -12.82 -8.21 13.12
CA SER A 136 -12.49 -8.11 14.55
C SER A 136 -11.23 -8.88 14.98
N GLU A 137 -10.79 -9.88 14.21
CA GLU A 137 -9.61 -10.69 14.49
C GLU A 137 -8.61 -10.60 13.32
N ILE A 138 -7.43 -10.07 13.59
CA ILE A 138 -6.40 -9.82 12.56
C ILE A 138 -5.08 -10.43 13.02
N PHE A 139 -4.54 -11.34 12.23
CA PHE A 139 -3.26 -11.98 12.46
C PHE A 139 -2.20 -11.30 11.59
N LEU A 140 -1.19 -10.76 12.26
CA LEU A 140 0.02 -10.23 11.64
C LEU A 140 1.05 -11.36 11.58
N VAL A 141 1.63 -11.61 10.41
CA VAL A 141 2.48 -12.78 10.15
C VAL A 141 3.84 -12.34 9.62
N GLY A 142 4.93 -12.75 10.27
CA GLY A 142 6.27 -12.25 9.97
C GLY A 142 7.22 -12.32 11.17
N GLU A 143 8.25 -11.49 11.18
CA GLU A 143 9.22 -11.44 12.28
C GLU A 143 8.59 -10.88 13.55
N ARG A 144 8.66 -11.66 14.64
CA ARG A 144 7.88 -11.40 15.86
C ARG A 144 8.26 -10.07 16.52
N ALA A 145 9.55 -9.74 16.53
CA ALA A 145 10.04 -8.52 17.18
C ALA A 145 9.44 -7.26 16.54
N ASP A 146 9.44 -7.20 15.22
CA ASP A 146 8.90 -6.07 14.45
C ASP A 146 7.38 -6.02 14.51
N LEU A 147 6.72 -7.17 14.46
CA LEU A 147 5.27 -7.25 14.53
C LEU A 147 4.67 -6.83 15.87
N GLU A 148 5.35 -7.06 16.99
CA GLU A 148 4.87 -6.56 18.28
C GLU A 148 4.88 -5.03 18.34
N ILE A 149 5.78 -4.36 17.60
CA ILE A 149 5.76 -2.90 17.43
C ILE A 149 4.51 -2.49 16.65
N GLN A 150 4.23 -3.15 15.52
CA GLN A 150 3.06 -2.86 14.70
C GLN A 150 1.76 -3.06 15.48
N LYS A 151 1.63 -4.22 16.14
CA LYS A 151 0.49 -4.57 16.99
C LYS A 151 0.25 -3.56 18.10
N LYS A 152 1.31 -3.11 18.79
CA LYS A 152 1.19 -2.10 19.86
C LYS A 152 0.59 -0.80 19.34
N ILE A 153 0.99 -0.36 18.14
CA ILE A 153 0.51 0.89 17.56
C ILE A 153 -0.95 0.74 17.11
N LEU A 154 -1.28 -0.35 16.42
CA LEU A 154 -2.65 -0.68 16.01
C LEU A 154 -3.62 -0.79 17.19
N SER A 155 -3.23 -1.51 18.24
CA SER A 155 -4.10 -1.76 19.41
C SER A 155 -4.46 -0.48 20.17
N ARG A 156 -3.66 0.59 20.04
CA ARG A 156 -3.98 1.90 20.65
C ARG A 156 -5.06 2.65 19.88
N SER A 157 -5.12 2.50 18.56
CA SER A 157 -6.00 3.28 17.68
C SER A 157 -7.26 2.52 17.26
N GLN A 158 -7.21 1.19 17.21
CA GLN A 158 -8.30 0.32 16.76
C GLN A 158 -8.91 -0.44 17.95
N LEU A 159 -9.78 0.23 18.69
CA LEU A 159 -10.43 -0.34 19.87
C LEU A 159 -11.39 -1.47 19.49
N GLY A 160 -11.36 -2.57 20.24
CA GLY A 160 -12.24 -3.73 20.02
C GLY A 160 -11.76 -4.70 18.95
N ILE A 161 -10.59 -4.46 18.34
CA ILE A 161 -9.96 -5.35 17.38
C ILE A 161 -8.86 -6.17 18.07
N ALA A 162 -8.88 -7.49 17.88
CA ALA A 162 -7.88 -8.40 18.39
C ALA A 162 -6.76 -8.59 17.35
N PHE A 163 -5.59 -8.02 17.63
CA PHE A 163 -4.38 -8.23 16.83
C PHE A 163 -3.53 -9.35 17.43
N HIS A 164 -3.26 -10.37 16.62
CA HIS A 164 -2.42 -11.51 16.96
C HIS A 164 -1.11 -11.43 16.19
N VAL A 165 0.00 -11.84 16.81
CA VAL A 165 1.29 -11.97 16.13
C VAL A 165 1.55 -13.46 15.95
N LEU A 166 1.85 -13.86 14.73
CA LEU A 166 2.23 -15.23 14.37
C LEU A 166 3.58 -15.21 13.66
N ALA A 167 4.40 -16.20 13.98
CA ALA A 167 5.54 -16.50 13.14
C ALA A 167 5.05 -17.13 11.82
N VAL A 168 5.87 -17.05 10.77
CA VAL A 168 5.54 -17.59 9.44
C VAL A 168 5.23 -19.08 9.51
N GLU A 169 6.02 -19.82 10.28
CA GLU A 169 5.93 -21.28 10.40
C GLU A 169 4.65 -21.71 11.15
N GLU A 170 4.04 -20.79 11.89
CA GLU A 170 2.81 -21.03 12.63
C GLU A 170 1.56 -20.86 11.76
N LEU A 171 1.69 -20.29 10.56
CA LEU A 171 0.57 -19.96 9.69
C LEU A 171 -0.16 -21.22 9.19
N THR A 172 0.59 -22.21 8.70
CA THR A 172 0.04 -23.46 8.16
C THR A 172 -0.57 -24.35 9.24
N MET A 173 -0.25 -24.08 10.52
CA MET A 173 -0.80 -24.76 11.69
C MET A 173 -2.11 -24.14 12.20
N GLN A 174 -2.50 -22.96 11.70
CA GLN A 174 -3.73 -22.32 12.14
C GLN A 174 -4.95 -23.14 11.69
N ALA A 175 -5.80 -23.52 12.63
CA ALA A 175 -7.08 -24.18 12.35
C ALA A 175 -8.17 -23.19 11.87
N THR A 176 -7.80 -21.92 11.67
CA THR A 176 -8.73 -20.85 11.35
C THR A 176 -8.80 -20.63 9.84
N SER A 177 -10.00 -20.38 9.32
CA SER A 177 -10.24 -20.06 7.91
C SER A 177 -10.45 -18.57 7.74
N ALA A 178 -9.42 -17.85 7.30
CA ALA A 178 -9.47 -16.42 7.11
C ALA A 178 -10.30 -16.00 5.88
N GLY A 179 -10.94 -14.84 5.98
CA GLY A 179 -11.73 -14.24 4.90
C GLY A 179 -10.88 -13.46 3.90
N ILE A 180 -9.72 -12.94 4.33
CA ILE A 180 -8.78 -12.18 3.49
C ILE A 180 -7.33 -12.41 3.94
N VAL A 181 -6.44 -12.49 2.94
CA VAL A 181 -4.99 -12.43 3.12
C VAL A 181 -4.42 -11.26 2.32
N VAL A 182 -3.56 -10.46 2.95
CA VAL A 182 -2.83 -9.36 2.30
C VAL A 182 -1.35 -9.56 2.49
N ASN A 183 -0.61 -9.80 1.41
CA ASN A 183 0.84 -9.82 1.45
C ASN A 183 1.43 -8.41 1.30
N THR A 184 2.37 -8.07 2.16
CA THR A 184 3.16 -6.83 2.10
C THR A 184 4.67 -7.10 2.12
N ALA A 185 5.08 -8.35 2.31
CA ALA A 185 6.47 -8.78 2.34
C ALA A 185 6.99 -9.06 0.93
N ASP A 186 8.23 -8.67 0.63
CA ASP A 186 8.87 -9.05 -0.63
C ASP A 186 9.21 -10.56 -0.63
N LEU A 187 8.40 -11.32 -1.38
CA LEU A 187 8.55 -12.77 -1.52
C LEU A 187 9.60 -13.20 -2.56
N SER A 188 10.13 -12.26 -3.36
CA SER A 188 11.09 -12.59 -4.43
C SER A 188 12.38 -13.21 -3.87
N SER A 189 12.79 -12.79 -2.68
CA SER A 189 13.95 -13.28 -1.95
C SER A 189 13.63 -14.40 -0.95
N GLN A 190 12.33 -14.65 -0.67
CA GLN A 190 11.86 -15.53 0.41
C GLN A 190 11.08 -16.76 -0.12
N LYS A 191 11.76 -17.64 -0.86
CA LYS A 191 11.13 -18.81 -1.49
C LYS A 191 10.43 -19.77 -0.52
N ALA A 192 10.97 -19.92 0.70
CA ALA A 192 10.36 -20.75 1.74
C ALA A 192 9.01 -20.18 2.17
N LEU A 193 8.97 -18.90 2.54
CA LEU A 193 7.73 -18.19 2.88
C LEU A 193 6.71 -18.27 1.75
N LEU A 194 7.12 -18.06 0.49
CA LEU A 194 6.23 -18.19 -0.65
C LEU A 194 5.61 -19.59 -0.75
N THR A 195 6.40 -20.64 -0.49
CA THR A 195 5.93 -22.03 -0.52
C THR A 195 4.88 -22.27 0.57
N ASP A 196 5.16 -21.81 1.79
CA ASP A 196 4.24 -21.97 2.93
C ASP A 196 2.93 -21.20 2.72
N LEU A 197 2.99 -19.99 2.17
CA LEU A 197 1.82 -19.18 1.85
C LEU A 197 0.96 -19.79 0.73
N SER A 198 1.59 -20.46 -0.24
CA SER A 198 0.90 -21.00 -1.41
C SER A 198 -0.06 -22.16 -1.11
N TYR A 199 0.03 -22.77 0.09
CA TYR A 199 -0.88 -23.83 0.48
C TYR A 199 -2.31 -23.35 0.74
N PHE A 200 -2.49 -22.09 1.18
CA PHE A 200 -3.78 -21.46 1.49
C PHE A 200 -4.76 -22.32 2.34
N ASN A 201 -4.26 -23.31 3.09
CA ASN A 201 -5.07 -24.19 3.94
C ASN A 201 -5.70 -23.45 5.13
N PHE A 202 -5.21 -22.26 5.44
CA PHE A 202 -5.70 -21.31 6.44
C PHE A 202 -6.73 -20.31 5.87
N MET A 203 -7.12 -20.42 4.59
CA MET A 203 -8.11 -19.55 3.96
C MET A 203 -9.47 -20.22 3.82
N LYS A 204 -10.53 -19.43 3.93
CA LYS A 204 -11.88 -19.86 3.56
C LYS A 204 -11.98 -19.97 2.03
N GLN A 205 -12.74 -20.94 1.53
CA GLN A 205 -13.10 -21.00 0.12
C GLN A 205 -13.72 -19.67 -0.33
N SER A 206 -13.30 -19.16 -1.48
CA SER A 206 -13.70 -17.84 -1.99
C SER A 206 -13.34 -16.66 -1.07
N GLY A 207 -12.37 -16.83 -0.16
CA GLY A 207 -11.71 -15.72 0.52
C GLY A 207 -10.94 -14.83 -0.46
N PHE A 208 -10.50 -13.67 0.01
CA PHE A 208 -9.79 -12.70 -0.82
C PHE A 208 -8.27 -12.79 -0.64
N ALA A 209 -7.52 -12.62 -1.72
CA ALA A 209 -6.06 -12.53 -1.69
C ALA A 209 -5.60 -11.26 -2.41
N LEU A 210 -4.76 -10.47 -1.75
CA LEU A 210 -4.10 -9.30 -2.30
C LEU A 210 -2.60 -9.38 -2.02
N ASP A 211 -1.79 -8.99 -2.98
CA ASP A 211 -0.36 -8.83 -2.81
C ASP A 211 0.03 -7.39 -3.15
N LEU A 212 0.66 -6.71 -2.18
CA LEU A 212 1.15 -5.34 -2.28
C LEU A 212 2.66 -5.24 -2.51
N SER A 213 3.40 -6.35 -2.41
CA SER A 213 4.86 -6.33 -2.60
C SER A 213 5.24 -6.49 -4.06
N SER A 214 4.47 -7.25 -4.83
CA SER A 214 4.76 -7.52 -6.24
C SER A 214 3.92 -6.63 -7.13
N VAL A 215 4.62 -5.77 -7.86
CA VAL A 215 4.04 -4.82 -8.81
C VAL A 215 3.93 -5.46 -10.22
N MET A 216 4.46 -6.67 -10.38
CA MET A 216 4.50 -7.43 -11.64
C MET A 216 3.18 -8.13 -11.95
N GLU A 217 2.87 -8.27 -13.25
CA GLU A 217 1.66 -8.99 -13.72
C GLU A 217 1.70 -10.49 -13.38
N SER A 218 2.88 -11.11 -13.41
CA SER A 218 3.08 -12.50 -12.98
C SER A 218 3.43 -12.54 -11.49
N ASN A 219 2.46 -12.95 -10.68
CA ASN A 219 2.62 -13.07 -9.24
C ASN A 219 2.28 -14.49 -8.80
N THR A 220 3.32 -15.26 -8.45
CA THR A 220 3.19 -16.66 -8.04
C THR A 220 2.20 -16.85 -6.89
N LEU A 221 2.22 -15.99 -5.87
CA LEU A 221 1.30 -16.08 -4.73
C LEU A 221 -0.16 -15.96 -5.21
N LEU A 222 -0.43 -14.97 -6.06
CA LEU A 222 -1.77 -14.75 -6.60
C LEU A 222 -2.18 -15.84 -7.59
N ASP A 223 -1.25 -16.38 -8.37
CA ASP A 223 -1.53 -17.51 -9.27
C ASP A 223 -1.93 -18.77 -8.49
N GLU A 224 -1.21 -19.09 -7.41
CA GLU A 224 -1.59 -20.18 -6.51
C GLU A 224 -2.91 -19.89 -5.77
N ALA A 225 -3.17 -18.63 -5.38
CA ALA A 225 -4.44 -18.24 -4.77
C ALA A 225 -5.63 -18.51 -5.70
N ARG A 226 -5.51 -18.20 -7.00
CA ARG A 226 -6.56 -18.53 -7.98
C ARG A 226 -6.77 -20.04 -8.12
N ARG A 227 -5.69 -20.83 -8.08
CA ARG A 227 -5.78 -22.31 -8.13
C ARG A 227 -6.43 -22.90 -6.88
N ALA A 228 -6.30 -22.22 -5.75
CA ALA A 228 -6.97 -22.55 -4.49
C ALA A 228 -8.41 -22.00 -4.38
N ASP A 229 -9.02 -21.58 -5.50
CA ASP A 229 -10.37 -20.99 -5.58
C ASP A 229 -10.57 -19.74 -4.69
N LEU A 230 -9.50 -18.96 -4.47
CA LEU A 230 -9.57 -17.65 -3.84
C LEU A 230 -9.86 -16.55 -4.88
N ARG A 231 -10.48 -15.48 -4.40
CA ARG A 231 -10.72 -14.27 -5.17
C ARG A 231 -9.51 -13.35 -5.09
N VAL A 232 -8.80 -13.24 -6.21
CA VAL A 232 -7.61 -12.38 -6.29
C VAL A 232 -8.00 -10.94 -6.59
N LEU A 233 -7.48 -10.03 -5.78
CA LEU A 233 -7.48 -8.60 -6.01
C LEU A 233 -6.17 -8.22 -6.72
N PRO A 234 -6.16 -7.99 -8.05
CA PRO A 234 -4.93 -7.69 -8.76
C PRO A 234 -4.35 -6.34 -8.36
N TYR A 235 -3.02 -6.25 -8.35
CA TYR A 235 -2.29 -5.02 -8.00
C TYR A 235 -2.65 -3.83 -8.90
N THR A 236 -3.08 -4.08 -10.14
CA THR A 236 -3.54 -3.04 -11.07
C THR A 236 -4.68 -2.19 -10.49
N LEU A 237 -5.52 -2.75 -9.62
CA LEU A 237 -6.57 -1.99 -8.91
C LEU A 237 -5.97 -0.99 -7.92
N VAL A 238 -4.98 -1.43 -7.15
CA VAL A 238 -4.24 -0.61 -6.17
C VAL A 238 -3.50 0.51 -6.90
N MET A 239 -2.73 0.17 -7.94
CA MET A 239 -2.01 1.14 -8.76
C MET A 239 -2.97 2.18 -9.38
N LYS A 240 -4.05 1.72 -10.02
CA LYS A 240 -5.02 2.60 -10.67
C LYS A 240 -5.64 3.57 -9.67
N SER A 241 -6.08 3.06 -8.52
CA SER A 241 -6.66 3.88 -7.47
C SER A 241 -5.64 4.85 -6.85
N LEU A 242 -4.38 4.45 -6.72
CA LEU A 242 -3.31 5.33 -6.23
C LEU A 242 -3.08 6.49 -7.20
N MET A 243 -2.95 6.19 -8.49
CA MET A 243 -2.74 7.22 -9.51
C MET A 243 -3.93 8.15 -9.63
N ARG A 244 -5.15 7.63 -9.57
CA ARG A 244 -6.36 8.45 -9.55
C ARG A 244 -6.33 9.44 -8.39
N LEU A 245 -5.98 9.00 -7.17
CA LEU A 245 -5.82 9.88 -6.02
C LEU A 245 -4.74 10.94 -6.23
N TRP A 246 -3.60 10.57 -6.79
CA TRP A 246 -2.54 11.53 -7.10
C TRP A 246 -3.00 12.59 -8.10
N LEU A 247 -3.69 12.19 -9.17
CA LEU A 247 -4.24 13.10 -10.17
C LEU A 247 -5.33 14.00 -9.57
N GLU A 248 -6.25 13.47 -8.78
CA GLU A 248 -7.26 14.25 -8.04
C GLU A 248 -6.60 15.33 -7.17
N ARG A 249 -5.54 14.97 -6.43
CA ARG A 249 -4.81 15.90 -5.54
C ARG A 249 -4.00 16.96 -6.29
N LEU A 250 -3.58 16.66 -7.52
CA LEU A 250 -2.89 17.60 -8.40
C LEU A 250 -3.87 18.42 -9.26
N GLY A 251 -5.18 18.16 -9.19
CA GLY A 251 -6.18 18.82 -10.04
C GLY A 251 -6.06 18.44 -11.51
N ALA A 252 -5.67 17.20 -11.78
CA ALA A 252 -5.37 16.64 -13.10
C ALA A 252 -6.20 15.37 -13.40
N ASP A 253 -7.23 15.08 -12.62
CA ASP A 253 -8.08 13.89 -12.73
C ASP A 253 -8.90 13.87 -14.03
N ASP A 254 -9.33 15.03 -14.53
CA ASP A 254 -10.06 15.14 -15.80
C ASP A 254 -9.17 14.92 -17.04
N LEU A 255 -7.84 14.89 -16.88
CA LEU A 255 -6.90 14.83 -18.01
C LEU A 255 -6.63 13.40 -18.50
N ILE A 256 -6.90 12.40 -17.66
CA ILE A 256 -6.51 11.01 -17.90
C ILE A 256 -7.58 10.07 -17.37
N THR A 257 -8.12 9.19 -18.23
CA THR A 257 -9.16 8.22 -17.82
C THR A 257 -8.56 7.01 -17.12
N ASP A 258 -9.41 6.21 -16.46
CA ASP A 258 -8.99 4.99 -15.78
C ASP A 258 -8.39 3.95 -16.74
N GLU A 259 -8.98 3.82 -17.93
CA GLU A 259 -8.50 2.94 -19.00
C GLU A 259 -7.12 3.37 -19.48
N GLU A 260 -6.90 4.68 -19.61
CA GLU A 260 -5.61 5.23 -20.00
C GLU A 260 -4.55 5.00 -18.93
N ILE A 261 -4.87 5.15 -17.64
CA ILE A 261 -3.95 4.82 -16.54
C ILE A 261 -3.51 3.36 -16.63
N VAL A 262 -4.46 2.43 -16.82
CA VAL A 262 -4.16 1.00 -16.93
C VAL A 262 -3.30 0.68 -18.16
N GLN A 263 -3.62 1.29 -19.31
CA GLN A 263 -2.84 1.08 -20.53
C GLN A 263 -1.41 1.61 -20.37
N LEU A 264 -1.25 2.84 -19.90
CA LEU A 264 0.05 3.46 -19.65
C LEU A 264 0.88 2.65 -18.65
N TRP A 265 0.22 2.07 -17.65
CA TRP A 265 0.86 1.18 -16.69
C TRP A 265 1.41 -0.09 -17.32
N SER A 266 0.62 -0.76 -18.16
CA SER A 266 1.09 -1.96 -18.89
C SER A 266 2.29 -1.63 -19.77
N ASP A 267 2.26 -0.48 -20.45
CA ASP A 267 3.38 -0.03 -21.28
C ASP A 267 4.62 0.32 -20.43
N PHE A 268 4.42 0.97 -19.29
CA PHE A 268 5.48 1.27 -18.33
C PHE A 268 6.17 0.01 -17.81
N LEU A 269 5.41 -1.04 -17.46
CA LEU A 269 5.98 -2.32 -17.03
C LEU A 269 6.80 -3.01 -18.14
N LYS A 270 6.35 -2.96 -19.40
CA LYS A 270 7.08 -3.52 -20.54
C LYS A 270 8.38 -2.77 -20.82
N GLU A 271 8.38 -1.45 -20.63
CA GLU A 271 9.53 -0.58 -20.80
C GLU A 271 10.54 -0.70 -19.64
N ASN A 272 10.08 -1.08 -18.43
CA ASN A 272 10.85 -1.04 -17.19
C ASN A 272 10.85 -2.35 -16.38
N PRO A 273 11.15 -3.52 -16.99
CA PRO A 273 10.94 -4.83 -16.34
C PRO A 273 11.87 -5.12 -15.15
N SER A 274 13.02 -4.42 -15.04
CA SER A 274 13.99 -4.58 -13.94
C SER A 274 13.86 -3.53 -12.85
N SER A 275 12.95 -2.60 -13.04
CA SER A 275 12.84 -1.36 -12.27
C SER A 275 11.65 -1.40 -11.31
N VAL A 276 10.93 -2.50 -11.24
CA VAL A 276 9.64 -2.63 -10.59
C VAL A 276 9.60 -3.92 -9.78
#